data_AF-A0A932XF64-F1
#
_entry.id   AF-A0A932XF64-F1
#
_cell.length_a   1.000
_cell.length_b   1.000
_cell.length_c   1.000
_cell.angle_alpha   90.00
_cell.angle_beta   90.00
_cell.angle_gamma   90.00
#
_symmetry.space_group_name_H-M   'P 1'
#
loop_
_entity.id
_entity.type
_entity.pdbx_description
1 polymer ?
#
loop_
_entity_poly.entity_id
_entity_poly.type
_entity_poly.pdbx_seq_one_letter_code
_entity_poly.pdbx_strand_id
1 'polypeptide(L)'
;LLLAAGVVYLTYRPFEVGRRTEDGQGKHGGGTDDRERTVEDGRLGAEASPVASLRPQAGPELRATAILLGVSALWLSDSWHGLDPAVPALIGAILMITPGIGVLTWPDVERGVGGSMIFVIASSLSLAHAVVGTGAAAWLGAWLVAGLSPFAGSPLLLVVLLVAVSLVARVLLSSIVAYLTVLIPVVTALAEAIGLNPLVCGLLVTLAGDSVVYFVAQSASSLMPFEYGYLTAADVLRLGVVMSVVVFVVALGVAIPYWTLVGQPLLLPAR
;
A
#
# COMPACT_ATOMS: atom_id res chain seq x y z
N LEU A 1 -13.70 -6.40 -8.25
CA LEU A 1 -12.86 -5.83 -9.31
C LEU A 1 -13.57 -4.74 -10.12
N LEU A 2 -14.75 -4.99 -10.74
CA LEU A 2 -15.48 -3.94 -11.49
C LEU A 2 -16.04 -2.80 -10.62
N LEU A 3 -16.44 -3.07 -9.37
CA LEU A 3 -16.85 -2.02 -8.42
C LEU A 3 -15.66 -1.18 -7.92
N ALA A 4 -14.50 -1.79 -7.72
CA ALA A 4 -13.27 -1.08 -7.37
C ALA A 4 -12.76 -0.23 -8.55
N ALA A 5 -12.82 -0.77 -9.77
CA ALA A 5 -12.54 -0.02 -10.99
C ALA A 5 -13.54 1.12 -11.21
N GLY A 6 -14.82 0.94 -10.86
CA GLY A 6 -15.84 1.98 -10.93
C GLY A 6 -15.62 3.13 -9.95
N VAL A 7 -15.19 2.84 -8.72
CA VAL A 7 -14.85 3.87 -7.72
C VAL A 7 -13.56 4.60 -8.10
N VAL A 8 -12.57 3.89 -8.64
CA VAL A 8 -11.35 4.51 -9.19
C VAL A 8 -11.67 5.37 -10.42
N TYR A 9 -12.52 4.91 -11.34
CA TYR A 9 -12.91 5.67 -12.54
C TYR A 9 -13.76 6.91 -12.22
N LEU A 10 -14.63 6.84 -11.20
CA LEU A 10 -15.39 8.01 -10.73
C LEU A 10 -14.53 9.02 -9.97
N THR A 11 -13.43 8.58 -9.35
CA THR A 11 -12.47 9.45 -8.65
C THR A 11 -11.46 10.08 -9.62
N TYR A 12 -11.14 9.41 -10.74
CA TYR A 12 -10.22 9.87 -11.78
C TYR A 12 -10.97 10.38 -13.03
N ARG A 13 -11.87 11.35 -12.88
CA ARG A 13 -12.28 12.13 -14.06
C ARG A 13 -11.04 12.84 -14.62
N PRO A 14 -10.78 12.79 -15.94
CA PRO A 14 -9.68 13.51 -16.55
C PRO A 14 -9.90 15.01 -16.31
N PHE A 15 -9.00 15.62 -15.54
CA PHE A 15 -9.04 17.05 -15.24
C PHE A 15 -8.78 17.81 -16.54
N GLU A 16 -9.83 18.40 -17.09
CA GLU A 16 -9.70 19.44 -18.11
C GLU A 16 -8.95 20.62 -17.49
N VAL A 17 -7.81 20.94 -18.09
CA VAL A 17 -7.03 22.14 -17.79
C VAL A 17 -7.86 23.34 -18.23
N GLY A 18 -8.66 23.86 -17.30
CA GLY A 18 -9.31 25.15 -17.47
C GLY A 18 -8.26 26.25 -17.50
N ARG A 19 -7.84 26.66 -18.71
CA ARG A 19 -7.15 27.93 -18.91
C ARG A 19 -8.07 29.03 -18.42
N ARG A 20 -7.75 29.60 -17.26
CA ARG A 20 -8.34 30.86 -16.83
C ARG A 20 -7.70 31.95 -17.68
N THR A 21 -8.43 32.37 -18.72
CA THR A 21 -8.14 33.57 -19.49
C THR A 21 -8.13 34.77 -18.55
N GLU A 22 -6.96 35.37 -18.38
CA GLU A 22 -6.84 36.76 -17.95
C GLU A 22 -7.44 37.62 -19.06
N ASP A 23 -8.54 38.32 -18.78
CA ASP A 23 -8.97 39.45 -19.59
C ASP A 23 -9.71 40.48 -18.74
N GLY A 24 -9.08 41.65 -18.62
CA GLY A 24 -9.76 42.94 -18.62
C GLY A 24 -10.18 43.58 -17.28
N GLN A 25 -9.33 44.47 -16.75
CA GLN A 25 -9.75 45.88 -16.56
C GLN A 25 -8.56 46.81 -16.34
N GLY A 26 -8.49 47.88 -17.17
CA GLY A 26 -7.39 48.83 -17.20
C GLY A 26 -7.70 50.21 -16.60
N LYS A 27 -6.60 50.98 -16.52
CA LYS A 27 -6.43 52.45 -16.49
C LYS A 27 -6.78 53.22 -15.22
N HIS A 28 -5.72 53.81 -14.62
CA HIS A 28 -5.55 55.28 -14.62
C HIS A 28 -4.13 55.75 -14.25
N GLY A 29 -3.53 56.58 -15.13
CA GLY A 29 -2.54 57.66 -14.89
C GLY A 29 -1.16 57.26 -14.34
N GLY A 30 0.00 57.65 -14.86
CA GLY A 30 0.37 58.82 -15.65
C GLY A 30 1.65 59.39 -15.01
N GLY A 31 2.74 59.52 -15.77
CA GLY A 31 3.91 60.32 -15.38
C GLY A 31 5.24 59.57 -15.28
N THR A 32 6.21 60.05 -16.09
CA THR A 32 7.68 60.09 -15.88
C THR A 32 8.39 58.74 -15.81
N ASP A 33 9.05 58.29 -16.87
CA ASP A 33 10.40 58.72 -17.32
C ASP A 33 11.47 58.60 -16.21
N ASP A 34 12.64 58.05 -16.57
CA ASP A 34 13.83 57.80 -15.72
C ASP A 34 14.01 56.46 -14.96
N ARG A 35 13.73 55.27 -15.53
CA ARG A 35 14.30 53.99 -14.99
C ARG A 35 14.68 52.91 -16.02
N GLU A 36 14.92 53.28 -17.28
CA GLU A 36 15.22 52.30 -18.36
C GLU A 36 16.71 51.89 -18.50
N ARG A 37 17.58 52.07 -17.48
CA ARG A 37 19.01 51.70 -17.62
C ARG A 37 19.66 50.92 -16.47
N THR A 38 18.90 50.22 -15.63
CA THR A 38 19.51 49.44 -14.53
C THR A 38 18.84 48.10 -14.20
N VAL A 39 18.20 47.44 -15.18
CA VAL A 39 17.52 46.14 -14.98
C VAL A 39 18.02 45.05 -15.96
N GLU A 40 19.23 45.21 -16.52
CA GLU A 40 19.86 44.16 -17.35
C GLU A 40 20.72 43.15 -16.58
N ASP A 41 20.75 43.19 -15.24
CA ASP A 41 21.61 42.29 -14.44
C ASP A 41 20.89 41.51 -13.33
N GLY A 42 19.59 41.28 -13.51
CA GLY A 42 18.79 40.42 -12.67
C GLY A 42 18.60 39.06 -13.33
N ARG A 43 19.61 38.19 -13.22
CA ARG A 43 19.44 36.73 -13.38
C ARG A 43 18.33 36.25 -12.43
N LEU A 44 17.08 36.37 -12.85
CA LEU A 44 16.01 35.53 -12.37
C LEU A 44 16.40 34.14 -12.86
N GLY A 45 17.02 33.38 -11.97
CA GLY A 45 17.15 31.95 -12.11
C GLY A 45 15.77 31.44 -12.47
N ALA A 46 15.61 31.10 -13.75
CA ALA A 46 14.62 30.15 -14.16
C ALA A 46 14.96 28.90 -13.34
N GLU A 47 14.29 28.71 -12.21
CA GLU A 47 14.12 27.41 -11.61
C GLU A 47 13.58 26.56 -12.76
N ALA A 48 14.50 25.82 -13.39
CA ALA A 48 14.18 24.85 -14.41
C ALA A 48 13.10 23.99 -13.76
N SER A 49 11.87 24.06 -14.29
CA SER A 49 10.78 23.24 -13.84
C SER A 49 11.30 21.80 -13.68
N PRO A 50 11.07 21.11 -12.54
CA PRO A 50 11.66 19.80 -12.24
C PRO A 50 11.41 18.72 -13.32
N VAL A 51 10.53 19.01 -14.27
CA VAL A 51 10.15 18.17 -15.40
C VAL A 51 11.16 18.23 -16.55
N ALA A 52 11.92 19.31 -16.72
CA ALA A 52 12.85 19.47 -17.85
C ALA A 52 14.12 18.59 -17.76
N SER A 53 14.43 18.06 -16.57
CA SER A 53 15.55 17.14 -16.31
C SER A 53 15.18 15.67 -16.48
N LEU A 54 13.89 15.32 -16.65
CA LEU A 54 13.42 13.96 -16.92
C LEU A 54 13.55 13.61 -18.42
N ARG A 55 14.71 13.83 -19.03
CA ARG A 55 14.95 13.30 -20.37
C ARG A 55 15.12 11.79 -20.27
N PRO A 56 14.27 10.98 -20.94
CA PRO A 56 14.37 9.53 -20.90
C PRO A 56 15.77 9.10 -21.35
N GLN A 57 16.49 8.39 -20.48
CA GLN A 57 17.70 7.72 -20.93
C GLN A 57 17.28 6.37 -21.52
N ALA A 58 17.06 6.36 -22.83
CA ALA A 58 16.45 5.21 -23.53
C ALA A 58 17.15 3.86 -23.28
N GLY A 59 18.46 3.85 -23.00
CA GLY A 59 19.24 2.61 -22.77
C GLY A 59 19.02 1.97 -21.40
N PRO A 60 19.29 2.67 -20.28
CA PRO A 60 19.01 2.20 -18.93
C PRO A 60 17.53 1.85 -18.69
N GLU A 61 16.60 2.67 -19.17
CA GLU A 61 15.16 2.46 -18.98
C GLU A 61 14.64 1.24 -19.73
N LEU A 62 15.11 0.98 -20.95
CA LEU A 62 14.74 -0.20 -21.71
C LEU A 62 15.25 -1.49 -21.06
N ARG A 63 16.47 -1.46 -20.50
CA ARG A 63 17.03 -2.61 -19.76
C ARG A 63 16.25 -2.88 -18.48
N ALA A 64 15.95 -1.84 -17.69
CA ALA A 64 15.10 -1.96 -16.51
C ALA A 64 13.73 -2.56 -16.86
N THR A 65 13.11 -2.03 -17.92
CA THR A 65 11.80 -2.48 -18.41
C THR A 65 11.85 -3.94 -18.87
N ALA A 66 12.88 -4.33 -19.62
CA ALA A 66 13.04 -5.71 -20.08
C ALA A 66 13.21 -6.69 -18.92
N ILE A 67 14.01 -6.33 -17.90
CA ILE A 67 14.19 -7.15 -16.70
C ILE A 67 12.86 -7.27 -15.95
N LEU A 68 12.14 -6.17 -15.73
CA LEU A 68 10.86 -6.15 -15.03
C LEU A 68 9.79 -6.99 -15.76
N LEU A 69 9.73 -6.90 -17.08
CA LEU A 69 8.83 -7.72 -17.90
C LEU A 69 9.21 -9.21 -17.83
N GLY A 70 10.50 -9.53 -17.85
CA GLY A 70 10.99 -10.89 -17.70
C GLY A 70 10.61 -11.51 -16.34
N VAL A 71 10.82 -10.76 -15.25
CA VAL A 71 10.43 -11.18 -13.89
C VAL A 71 8.91 -11.34 -13.79
N SER A 72 8.14 -10.41 -14.36
CA SER A 72 6.68 -10.48 -14.38
C SER A 72 6.19 -11.71 -15.15
N ALA A 73 6.82 -12.02 -16.28
CA ALA A 73 6.51 -13.24 -17.05
C ALA A 73 6.85 -14.50 -16.26
N LEU A 74 7.94 -14.51 -15.50
CA LEU A 74 8.26 -15.62 -14.59
C LEU A 74 7.17 -15.80 -13.53
N TRP A 75 6.71 -14.73 -12.87
CA TRP A 75 5.61 -14.85 -11.90
C TRP A 75 4.31 -15.32 -12.54
N LEU A 76 3.98 -14.86 -13.75
CA LEU A 76 2.77 -15.32 -14.46
C LEU A 76 2.85 -16.79 -14.89
N SER A 77 4.07 -17.31 -15.08
CA SER A 77 4.29 -18.70 -15.45
C SER A 77 4.52 -19.63 -14.25
N ASP A 78 4.34 -19.15 -13.01
CA ASP A 78 4.49 -19.93 -11.77
C ASP A 78 3.77 -21.29 -11.82
N SER A 79 2.56 -21.31 -12.36
CA SER A 79 1.80 -22.56 -12.57
C SER A 79 2.45 -23.61 -13.46
N TRP A 80 3.47 -23.27 -14.26
CA TRP A 80 4.17 -24.19 -15.17
C TRP A 80 5.50 -24.70 -14.63
N HIS A 81 6.21 -23.90 -13.84
CA HIS A 81 7.54 -24.25 -13.33
C HIS A 81 7.59 -24.44 -11.81
N GLY A 82 6.56 -24.03 -11.08
CA GLY A 82 6.43 -24.24 -9.63
C GLY A 82 7.56 -23.60 -8.82
N LEU A 83 8.17 -22.54 -9.35
CA LEU A 83 9.24 -21.83 -8.68
C LEU A 83 8.66 -20.98 -7.56
N ASP A 84 9.23 -21.07 -6.36
CA ASP A 84 8.85 -20.19 -5.26
C ASP A 84 8.89 -18.71 -5.73
N PRO A 85 7.88 -17.88 -5.42
CA PRO A 85 7.81 -16.48 -5.84
C PRO A 85 9.05 -15.64 -5.49
N ALA A 86 9.83 -16.06 -4.49
CA ALA A 86 11.11 -15.44 -4.14
C ALA A 86 12.19 -15.64 -5.22
N VAL A 87 12.16 -16.74 -5.98
CA VAL A 87 13.18 -17.06 -6.99
C VAL A 87 13.16 -16.06 -8.16
N PRO A 88 12.02 -15.78 -8.83
CA PRO A 88 11.93 -14.72 -9.83
C PRO A 88 12.36 -13.34 -9.29
N ALA A 89 11.99 -13.02 -8.05
CA ALA A 89 12.37 -11.76 -7.42
C ALA A 89 13.88 -11.64 -7.21
N LEU A 90 14.54 -12.71 -6.75
CA LEU A 90 15.99 -12.78 -6.59
C LEU A 90 16.71 -12.67 -7.94
N ILE A 91 16.22 -13.36 -8.98
CA ILE A 91 16.75 -13.25 -10.34
C ILE A 91 16.68 -11.79 -10.82
N GLY A 92 15.52 -11.15 -10.65
CA GLY A 92 15.33 -9.74 -10.98
C GLY A 92 16.30 -8.81 -10.24
N ALA A 93 16.45 -9.00 -8.93
CA ALA A 93 17.36 -8.22 -8.11
C ALA A 93 18.82 -8.39 -8.54
N ILE A 94 19.26 -9.63 -8.80
CA ILE A 94 20.62 -9.92 -9.28
C ILE A 94 20.86 -9.25 -10.63
N LEU A 95 19.93 -9.39 -11.58
CA LEU A 95 20.04 -8.76 -12.91
C LEU A 95 20.09 -7.24 -12.82
N MET A 96 19.34 -6.63 -11.90
CA MET A 96 19.33 -5.18 -11.69
C MET A 96 20.64 -4.62 -11.10
N ILE A 97 21.39 -5.42 -10.32
CA ILE A 97 22.63 -5.01 -9.65
C ILE A 97 23.88 -5.41 -10.46
N THR A 98 23.76 -6.38 -11.36
CA THR A 98 24.90 -6.92 -12.11
C THR A 98 25.58 -5.84 -12.96
N PRO A 99 26.90 -5.59 -12.81
CA PRO A 99 27.59 -4.58 -13.58
C PRO A 99 27.55 -4.90 -15.09
N GLY A 100 27.11 -3.94 -15.90
CA GLY A 100 26.99 -4.04 -17.37
C GLY A 100 25.56 -4.23 -17.88
N ILE A 101 24.74 -5.03 -17.19
CA ILE A 101 23.32 -5.28 -17.53
C ILE A 101 22.40 -4.46 -16.63
N GLY A 102 22.74 -4.43 -15.34
CA GLY A 102 22.01 -3.78 -14.27
C GLY A 102 22.01 -2.27 -14.37
N VAL A 103 20.99 -1.70 -13.73
CA VAL A 103 20.65 -0.27 -13.78
C VAL A 103 20.76 0.36 -12.39
N LEU A 104 20.94 -0.45 -11.35
CA LEU A 104 21.06 -0.04 -9.97
C LEU A 104 22.45 -0.33 -9.43
N THR A 105 22.97 0.57 -8.59
CA THR A 105 24.16 0.31 -7.79
C THR A 105 23.78 -0.29 -6.44
N TRP A 106 24.72 -0.99 -5.78
CA TRP A 106 24.47 -1.54 -4.44
C TRP A 106 23.99 -0.49 -3.41
N PRO A 107 24.57 0.73 -3.35
CA PRO A 107 24.03 1.80 -2.51
C PRO A 107 22.59 2.19 -2.82
N ASP A 108 22.14 2.11 -4.07
CA ASP A 108 20.76 2.42 -4.43
C ASP A 108 19.79 1.38 -3.89
N VAL A 109 20.20 0.10 -3.92
CA VAL A 109 19.44 -1.00 -3.32
C VAL A 109 19.41 -0.89 -1.81
N GLU A 110 20.53 -0.59 -1.16
CA GLU A 110 20.60 -0.42 0.29
C GLU A 110 19.69 0.73 0.78
N ARG A 111 19.68 1.86 0.06
CA ARG A 111 18.77 2.98 0.32
C ARG A 111 17.31 2.60 0.08
N GLY A 112 17.02 1.80 -0.95
CA GLY A 112 15.66 1.40 -1.32
C GLY A 112 15.04 0.36 -0.40
N VAL A 113 15.84 -0.63 0.05
CA VAL A 113 15.37 -1.72 0.93
C VAL A 113 15.32 -1.28 2.40
N GLY A 114 16.07 -0.24 2.78
CA GLY A 114 16.04 0.41 4.10
C GLY A 114 16.21 -0.60 5.24
N GLY A 115 17.43 -0.78 5.75
CA GLY A 115 17.78 -1.85 6.72
C GLY A 115 16.81 -2.10 7.88
N SER A 116 16.02 -1.09 8.28
CA SER A 116 14.84 -1.23 9.15
C SER A 116 13.88 -2.36 8.77
N MET A 117 13.61 -2.61 7.49
CA MET A 117 12.68 -3.64 7.02
C MET A 117 13.14 -5.04 7.41
N ILE A 118 14.46 -5.31 7.31
CA ILE A 118 15.04 -6.60 7.69
C ILE A 118 14.83 -6.85 9.19
N PHE A 119 15.07 -5.84 10.03
CA PHE A 119 14.84 -5.94 11.47
C PHE A 119 13.35 -6.12 11.81
N VAL A 120 12.45 -5.46 11.08
CA VAL A 120 11.00 -5.60 11.27
C VAL A 120 10.56 -7.03 10.93
N ILE A 121 11.03 -7.61 9.83
CA ILE A 121 10.75 -9.02 9.48
C ILE A 121 11.31 -9.96 10.56
N ALA A 122 12.58 -9.82 10.92
CA ALA A 122 13.21 -10.67 11.93
C ALA A 122 12.52 -10.59 13.31
N SER A 123 12.21 -9.38 13.77
CA SER A 123 11.51 -9.16 15.05
C SER A 123 10.08 -9.69 15.03
N SER A 124 9.37 -9.57 13.91
CA SER A 124 8.01 -10.12 13.80
C SER A 124 7.96 -11.64 13.81
N LEU A 125 8.92 -12.30 13.16
CA LEU A 125 9.00 -13.75 13.15
C LEU A 125 9.35 -14.25 14.56
N SER A 126 10.27 -13.56 15.23
CA SER A 126 10.57 -13.80 16.65
C SER A 126 9.34 -13.61 17.55
N LEU A 127 8.57 -12.54 17.33
CA LEU A 127 7.32 -12.28 18.04
C LEU A 127 6.28 -13.38 17.78
N ALA A 128 6.13 -13.82 16.53
CA ALA A 128 5.25 -14.92 16.14
C ALA A 128 5.56 -16.18 16.95
N HIS A 129 6.83 -16.57 16.95
CA HIS A 129 7.30 -17.74 17.68
C HIS A 129 7.15 -17.58 19.19
N ALA A 130 7.38 -16.38 19.74
CA ALA A 130 7.17 -16.11 21.16
C ALA A 130 5.69 -16.20 21.55
N VAL A 131 4.78 -15.65 20.73
CA VAL A 131 3.32 -15.68 20.99
C VAL A 131 2.78 -17.13 20.97
N VAL A 132 3.30 -17.97 20.08
CA VAL A 132 2.97 -19.40 20.04
C VAL A 132 3.64 -20.14 21.21
N GLY A 133 4.94 -19.96 21.41
CA GLY A 133 5.73 -20.69 22.41
C GLY A 133 5.37 -20.37 23.86
N THR A 134 4.88 -19.17 24.14
CA THR A 134 4.38 -18.78 25.48
C THR A 134 2.95 -19.27 25.75
N GLY A 135 2.25 -19.80 24.75
CA GLY A 135 0.83 -20.14 24.84
C GLY A 135 -0.10 -18.92 24.81
N ALA A 136 0.42 -17.70 24.58
CA ALA A 136 -0.37 -16.48 24.50
C ALA A 136 -1.41 -16.55 23.37
N ALA A 137 -1.07 -17.15 22.22
CA ALA A 137 -2.01 -17.39 21.12
C ALA A 137 -3.22 -18.22 21.58
N ALA A 138 -2.96 -19.33 22.30
CA ALA A 138 -4.00 -20.21 22.81
C ALA A 138 -4.84 -19.53 23.91
N TRP A 139 -4.20 -18.77 24.80
CA TRP A 139 -4.88 -18.00 25.83
C TRP A 139 -5.79 -16.91 25.24
N LEU A 140 -5.31 -16.13 24.26
CA LEU A 140 -6.12 -15.15 23.54
C LEU A 140 -7.26 -15.81 22.77
N GLY A 141 -6.99 -16.93 22.10
CA GLY A 141 -8.01 -17.72 21.40
C GLY A 141 -9.11 -18.18 22.34
N ALA A 142 -8.75 -18.73 23.51
CA ALA A 142 -9.71 -19.14 24.52
C ALA A 142 -10.50 -17.96 25.10
N TRP A 143 -9.85 -16.82 25.34
CA TRP A 143 -10.52 -15.61 25.84
C TRP A 143 -11.50 -15.04 24.81
N LEU A 144 -11.13 -15.01 23.53
CA LEU A 144 -12.01 -14.61 22.45
C LEU A 144 -13.20 -15.58 22.31
N VAL A 145 -12.96 -16.89 22.31
CA VAL A 145 -14.03 -17.90 22.26
C VAL A 145 -14.95 -17.79 23.48
N ALA A 146 -14.42 -17.55 24.67
CA ALA A 146 -15.21 -17.36 25.89
C ALA A 146 -16.05 -16.07 25.85
N GLY A 147 -15.48 -14.95 25.39
CA GLY A 147 -16.20 -13.69 25.20
C GLY A 147 -17.22 -13.74 24.07
N LEU A 148 -16.95 -14.55 23.04
CA LEU A 148 -17.85 -14.82 21.92
C LEU A 148 -18.80 -15.99 22.20
N SER A 149 -18.71 -16.68 23.34
CA SER A 149 -19.56 -17.82 23.73
C SER A 149 -21.08 -17.56 23.59
N PRO A 150 -21.60 -16.35 23.91
CA PRO A 150 -23.01 -16.02 23.64
C PRO A 150 -23.38 -15.95 22.15
N PHE A 151 -22.38 -15.85 21.26
CA PHE A 151 -22.51 -15.66 19.81
C PHE A 151 -21.70 -16.70 19.00
N ALA A 152 -21.22 -17.75 19.66
CA ALA A 152 -20.24 -18.72 19.15
C ALA A 152 -20.72 -19.55 17.95
N GLY A 153 -22.00 -19.42 17.58
CA GLY A 153 -22.56 -20.02 16.37
C GLY A 153 -22.29 -19.27 15.07
N SER A 154 -21.67 -18.06 15.09
CA SER A 154 -21.51 -17.23 13.88
C SER A 154 -20.03 -16.94 13.52
N PRO A 155 -19.44 -17.69 12.56
CA PRO A 155 -18.09 -17.41 12.03
C PRO A 155 -17.92 -15.98 11.49
N LEU A 156 -19.03 -15.36 11.07
CA LEU A 156 -19.09 -13.96 10.64
C LEU A 156 -18.65 -12.98 11.72
N LEU A 157 -19.02 -13.19 13.00
CA LEU A 157 -18.69 -12.26 14.08
C LEU A 157 -17.18 -12.23 14.37
N LEU A 158 -16.53 -13.39 14.21
CA LEU A 158 -15.08 -13.52 14.40
C LEU A 158 -14.31 -12.80 13.28
N VAL A 159 -14.80 -12.86 12.03
CA VAL A 159 -14.25 -12.07 10.92
C VAL A 159 -14.47 -10.58 11.12
N VAL A 160 -15.67 -10.19 11.55
CA VAL A 160 -16.00 -8.80 11.92
C VAL A 160 -14.99 -8.26 12.93
N LEU A 161 -14.73 -9.00 14.00
CA LEU A 161 -13.78 -8.60 15.03
C LEU A 161 -12.35 -8.53 14.48
N LEU A 162 -11.94 -9.51 13.68
CA LEU A 162 -10.61 -9.57 13.06
C LEU A 162 -10.37 -8.37 12.14
N VAL A 163 -11.34 -8.04 11.28
CA VAL A 163 -11.25 -6.87 10.39
C VAL A 163 -11.26 -5.58 11.22
N ALA A 164 -12.08 -5.48 12.27
CA ALA A 164 -12.11 -4.31 13.14
C ALA A 164 -10.76 -4.07 13.85
N VAL A 165 -10.19 -5.12 14.46
CA VAL A 165 -8.85 -5.05 15.10
C VAL A 165 -7.78 -4.69 14.07
N SER A 166 -7.86 -5.28 12.88
CA SER A 166 -6.95 -4.99 11.76
C SER A 166 -7.00 -3.52 11.34
N LEU A 167 -8.19 -2.94 11.25
CA LEU A 167 -8.39 -1.52 10.91
C LEU A 167 -7.88 -0.60 12.01
N VAL A 168 -8.09 -0.94 13.28
CA VAL A 168 -7.52 -0.17 14.41
C VAL A 168 -6.00 -0.24 14.40
N ALA A 169 -5.43 -1.42 14.22
CA ALA A 169 -3.98 -1.59 14.11
C ALA A 169 -3.40 -0.80 12.91
N ARG A 170 -4.17 -0.64 11.83
CA ARG A 170 -3.80 0.17 10.67
C ARG A 170 -3.79 1.67 10.94
N VAL A 171 -4.61 2.16 11.89
CA VAL A 171 -4.50 3.54 12.39
C VAL A 171 -3.20 3.73 13.17
N LEU A 172 -2.84 2.76 14.01
CA LEU A 172 -1.63 2.82 14.85
C LEU A 172 -0.33 2.66 14.04
N LEU A 173 -0.34 1.79 13.04
CA LEU A 173 0.81 1.47 12.20
C LEU A 173 0.70 2.18 10.85
N SER A 174 1.45 3.27 10.71
CA SER A 174 1.45 4.10 9.48
C SER A 174 2.07 3.39 8.29
N SER A 175 3.10 2.56 8.52
CA SER A 175 3.74 1.74 7.49
C SER A 175 2.95 0.46 7.23
N ILE A 176 2.49 0.27 5.99
CA ILE A 176 1.85 -0.98 5.55
C ILE A 176 2.76 -2.18 5.76
N VAL A 177 4.05 -1.98 5.50
CA VAL A 177 5.06 -3.02 5.65
C VAL A 177 5.19 -3.44 7.11
N ALA A 178 5.30 -2.49 8.04
CA ALA A 178 5.35 -2.80 9.47
C ALA A 178 4.05 -3.45 9.96
N TYR A 179 2.91 -2.97 9.46
CA TYR A 179 1.60 -3.53 9.74
C TYR A 179 1.50 -5.01 9.34
N LEU A 180 1.78 -5.35 8.08
CA LEU A 180 1.67 -6.73 7.59
C LEU A 180 2.64 -7.65 8.32
N THR A 181 3.86 -7.17 8.55
CA THR A 181 4.92 -7.94 9.19
C THR A 181 4.54 -8.31 10.62
N VAL A 182 3.91 -7.42 11.39
CA VAL A 182 3.48 -7.72 12.76
C VAL A 182 2.16 -8.49 12.81
N LEU A 183 1.16 -8.10 12.02
CA LEU A 183 -0.22 -8.61 12.19
C LEU A 183 -0.42 -9.99 11.58
N ILE A 184 0.19 -10.28 10.41
CA ILE A 184 0.03 -11.58 9.74
C ILE A 184 0.42 -12.73 10.69
N PRO A 185 1.64 -12.81 11.25
CA PRO A 185 2.03 -13.92 12.12
C PRO A 185 1.16 -14.07 13.37
N VAL A 186 0.75 -12.95 13.97
CA VAL A 186 -0.10 -12.96 15.18
C VAL A 186 -1.49 -13.52 14.85
N VAL A 187 -2.07 -13.08 13.74
CA VAL A 187 -3.40 -13.53 13.31
C VAL A 187 -3.37 -14.96 12.82
N THR A 188 -2.32 -15.41 12.12
CA THR A 188 -2.20 -16.81 11.70
C THR A 188 -2.09 -17.74 12.91
N ALA A 189 -1.26 -17.40 13.90
CA ALA A 189 -1.15 -18.18 15.14
C ALA A 189 -2.47 -18.24 15.92
N LEU A 190 -3.19 -17.12 15.97
CA LEU A 190 -4.49 -17.05 16.61
C LEU A 190 -5.54 -17.88 15.86
N ALA A 191 -5.55 -17.81 14.53
CA ALA A 191 -6.46 -18.56 13.68
C ALA A 191 -6.28 -20.07 13.85
N GLU A 192 -5.04 -20.54 13.90
CA GLU A 192 -4.72 -21.95 14.20
C GLU A 192 -5.25 -22.38 15.57
N ALA A 193 -5.07 -21.55 16.60
CA ALA A 193 -5.50 -21.85 17.96
C ALA A 193 -7.02 -22.00 18.11
N ILE A 194 -7.81 -21.33 17.26
CA ILE A 194 -9.28 -21.34 17.30
C ILE A 194 -9.92 -22.16 16.16
N GLY A 195 -9.11 -22.87 15.37
CA GLY A 195 -9.59 -23.73 14.27
C GLY A 195 -10.09 -22.99 13.03
N LEU A 196 -9.71 -21.72 12.86
CA LEU A 196 -9.94 -20.97 11.62
C LEU A 196 -8.85 -21.26 10.59
N ASN A 197 -9.18 -21.06 9.31
CA ASN A 197 -8.21 -21.11 8.23
C ASN A 197 -7.22 -19.92 8.33
N PRO A 198 -5.93 -20.15 8.64
CA PRO A 198 -4.95 -19.08 8.85
C PRO A 198 -4.69 -18.27 7.58
N LEU A 199 -4.79 -18.92 6.42
CA LEU A 199 -4.61 -18.28 5.11
C LEU A 199 -5.69 -17.24 4.86
N VAL A 200 -6.97 -17.60 5.07
CA VAL A 200 -8.09 -16.68 4.89
C VAL A 200 -7.99 -15.51 5.87
N CYS A 201 -7.64 -15.78 7.13
CA CYS A 201 -7.46 -14.75 8.14
C CYS A 201 -6.32 -13.78 7.78
N GLY A 202 -5.16 -14.30 7.36
CA GLY A 202 -4.04 -13.48 6.91
C GLY A 202 -4.40 -12.60 5.72
N LEU A 203 -5.10 -13.14 4.72
CA LEU A 203 -5.55 -12.37 3.56
C LEU A 203 -6.57 -11.27 3.91
N LEU A 204 -7.44 -11.50 4.90
CA LEU A 204 -8.36 -10.47 5.40
C LEU A 204 -7.62 -9.32 6.08
N VAL A 205 -6.58 -9.62 6.87
CA VAL A 205 -5.69 -8.60 7.46
C VAL A 205 -4.98 -7.82 6.35
N THR A 206 -4.44 -8.51 5.34
CA THR A 206 -3.79 -7.86 4.20
C THR A 206 -4.74 -6.94 3.46
N LEU A 207 -5.96 -7.39 3.19
CA LEU A 207 -7.01 -6.57 2.56
C LEU A 207 -7.28 -5.30 3.37
N ALA A 208 -7.42 -5.41 4.70
CA ALA A 208 -7.69 -4.27 5.56
C ALA A 208 -6.50 -3.28 5.64
N GLY A 209 -5.28 -3.79 5.66
CA GLY A 209 -4.07 -2.97 5.73
C GLY A 209 -3.78 -2.20 4.44
N ASP A 210 -3.95 -2.85 3.29
CA ASP A 210 -3.63 -2.27 1.98
C ASP A 210 -4.69 -1.28 1.49
N SER A 211 -5.97 -1.56 1.79
CA SER A 211 -7.08 -0.79 1.21
C SER A 211 -7.37 0.55 1.90
N VAL A 212 -6.78 0.82 3.07
CA VAL A 212 -7.19 1.96 3.92
C VAL A 212 -6.00 2.87 4.23
N VAL A 213 -6.24 4.18 4.05
CA VAL A 213 -5.32 5.27 4.35
C VAL A 213 -6.06 6.28 5.23
N TYR A 214 -5.61 6.45 6.49
CA TYR A 214 -6.22 7.35 7.46
C TYR A 214 -5.51 8.71 7.57
N PHE A 215 -4.20 8.73 7.29
CA PHE A 215 -3.39 9.96 7.39
C PHE A 215 -2.66 10.23 6.09
N VAL A 216 -2.47 11.51 5.77
CA VAL A 216 -1.74 11.98 4.57
C VAL A 216 -0.36 11.33 4.46
N ALA A 217 0.35 11.20 5.59
CA ALA A 217 1.70 10.66 5.66
C ALA A 217 1.77 9.13 5.51
N GLN A 218 0.64 8.41 5.48
CA GLN A 218 0.63 6.95 5.31
C GLN A 218 0.89 6.51 3.88
N SER A 219 0.73 7.39 2.89
CA SER A 219 0.99 7.07 1.49
C SER A 219 1.51 8.27 0.71
N ALA A 220 2.51 8.04 -0.15
CA ALA A 220 2.98 9.04 -1.11
C ALA A 220 1.85 9.49 -2.06
N SER A 221 0.91 8.60 -2.39
CA SER A 221 -0.23 8.93 -3.25
C SER A 221 -1.19 9.93 -2.62
N SER A 222 -1.32 9.95 -1.29
CA SER A 222 -2.12 10.95 -0.56
C SER A 222 -1.34 12.21 -0.23
N LEU A 223 -0.01 12.12 -0.12
CA LEU A 223 0.85 13.26 0.19
C LEU A 223 0.94 14.26 -0.97
N MET A 224 1.13 13.76 -2.20
CA MET A 224 1.32 14.65 -3.35
C MET A 224 0.13 15.62 -3.57
N PRO A 225 -1.16 15.20 -3.60
CA PRO A 225 -2.26 16.14 -3.75
C PRO A 225 -2.49 17.04 -2.51
N PHE A 226 -2.06 16.60 -1.33
CA PHE A 226 -2.09 17.40 -0.11
C PHE A 226 -1.08 18.55 -0.16
N GLU A 227 0.14 18.30 -0.65
CA GLU A 227 1.17 19.35 -0.82
C GLU A 227 0.75 20.44 -1.80
N TYR A 228 0.01 20.08 -2.86
CA TYR A 228 -0.57 21.04 -3.80
C TYR A 228 -1.84 21.74 -3.29
N GLY A 229 -2.28 21.47 -2.06
CA GLY A 229 -3.45 22.11 -1.43
C GLY A 229 -4.80 21.60 -1.94
N TYR A 230 -4.84 20.51 -2.71
CA TYR A 230 -6.09 19.93 -3.23
C TYR A 230 -6.83 19.05 -2.22
N LEU A 231 -6.12 18.52 -1.22
CA LEU A 231 -6.68 17.70 -0.14
C LEU A 231 -6.42 18.33 1.21
N THR A 232 -7.41 18.31 2.09
CA THR A 232 -7.22 18.62 3.51
C THR A 232 -7.02 17.33 4.32
N ALA A 233 -6.43 17.45 5.51
CA ALA A 233 -6.27 16.30 6.41
C ALA A 233 -7.63 15.69 6.82
N ALA A 234 -8.66 16.52 6.92
CA ALA A 234 -10.02 16.07 7.21
C ALA A 234 -10.62 15.25 6.05
N ASP A 235 -10.31 15.60 4.80
CA ASP A 235 -10.78 14.86 3.63
C ASP A 235 -10.15 13.47 3.57
N VAL A 236 -8.85 13.36 3.87
CA VAL A 236 -8.15 12.07 3.94
C VAL A 236 -8.70 11.21 5.06
N LEU A 237 -8.98 11.77 6.24
CA LEU A 237 -9.56 11.02 7.34
C LEU A 237 -10.98 10.52 7.00
N ARG A 238 -11.82 11.38 6.39
CA ARG A 238 -13.17 10.99 5.94
C ARG A 238 -13.09 9.87 4.89
N LEU A 239 -12.17 9.98 3.94
CA LEU A 239 -11.92 8.96 2.93
C LEU A 239 -11.50 7.64 3.61
N GLY A 240 -10.58 7.69 4.57
CA GLY A 240 -10.14 6.54 5.35
C GLY A 240 -11.32 5.83 6.04
N VAL A 241 -12.19 6.57 6.72
CA VAL A 241 -13.38 6.00 7.37
C VAL A 241 -14.33 5.35 6.36
N VAL A 242 -14.57 5.99 5.21
CA VAL A 242 -15.39 5.42 4.14
C VAL A 242 -14.76 4.13 3.60
N MET A 243 -13.44 4.13 3.37
CA MET A 243 -12.71 2.95 2.91
C MET A 243 -12.78 1.81 3.93
N SER A 244 -12.72 2.11 5.23
CA SER A 244 -12.89 1.10 6.29
C SER A 244 -14.24 0.40 6.23
N VAL A 245 -15.31 1.16 5.98
CA VAL A 245 -16.66 0.59 5.80
C VAL A 245 -16.73 -0.25 4.52
N VAL A 246 -16.14 0.23 3.42
CA VAL A 246 -16.07 -0.52 2.15
C VAL A 246 -15.31 -1.83 2.32
N VAL A 247 -14.16 -1.82 3.00
CA VAL A 247 -13.39 -3.03 3.32
C VAL A 247 -14.26 -4.02 4.09
N PHE A 248 -15.03 -3.55 5.05
CA PHE A 248 -15.91 -4.40 5.83
C PHE A 248 -16.98 -5.09 4.97
N VAL A 249 -17.62 -4.33 4.07
CA VAL A 249 -18.61 -4.85 3.12
C VAL A 249 -17.97 -5.84 2.14
N VAL A 250 -16.78 -5.53 1.62
CA VAL A 250 -16.05 -6.39 0.67
C VAL A 250 -15.55 -7.66 1.35
N ALA A 251 -15.03 -7.57 2.57
CA ALA A 251 -14.58 -8.71 3.35
C ALA A 251 -15.72 -9.72 3.54
N LEU A 252 -16.89 -9.24 4.00
CA LEU A 252 -18.03 -10.11 4.28
C LEU A 252 -18.77 -10.56 3.00
N GLY A 253 -19.00 -9.66 2.06
CA GLY A 253 -19.85 -9.89 0.90
C GLY A 253 -19.12 -10.48 -0.31
N VAL A 254 -17.79 -10.36 -0.39
CA VAL A 254 -17.01 -10.82 -1.55
C VAL A 254 -15.89 -11.77 -1.13
N ALA A 255 -15.03 -11.38 -0.18
CA ALA A 255 -13.85 -12.16 0.14
C ALA A 255 -14.21 -13.54 0.72
N ILE A 256 -15.06 -13.61 1.75
CA ILE A 256 -15.50 -14.89 2.32
C ILE A 256 -16.15 -15.80 1.26
N PRO A 257 -17.21 -15.39 0.53
CA PRO A 257 -17.85 -16.28 -0.44
C PRO A 257 -16.87 -16.70 -1.54
N TYR A 258 -16.02 -15.78 -2.03
CA TYR A 258 -14.99 -16.12 -3.00
C TYR A 258 -14.04 -17.22 -2.49
N TRP A 259 -13.50 -17.09 -1.27
CA TRP A 259 -12.58 -18.10 -0.72
C TRP A 259 -13.28 -19.44 -0.45
N THR A 260 -14.54 -19.41 -0.02
CA THR A 260 -15.32 -20.65 0.11
C THR A 260 -15.54 -21.35 -1.23
N LEU A 261 -15.75 -20.60 -2.32
CA LEU A 261 -15.89 -21.14 -3.68
C LEU A 261 -14.59 -21.71 -4.22
N VAL A 262 -13.44 -21.11 -3.87
CA VAL A 262 -12.09 -21.58 -4.24
C VAL A 262 -11.67 -22.83 -3.44
N GLY A 263 -12.49 -23.27 -2.48
CA GLY A 263 -12.23 -24.48 -1.68
C GLY A 263 -11.41 -24.22 -0.42
N GLN A 264 -11.29 -22.96 0.01
CA GLN A 264 -10.66 -22.56 1.28
C GLN A 264 -11.76 -22.05 2.23
N PRO A 265 -12.54 -22.95 2.87
CA PRO A 265 -13.55 -22.54 3.82
C PRO A 265 -12.90 -21.85 5.03
N LEU A 266 -13.58 -20.85 5.57
CA LEU A 266 -13.15 -20.10 6.74
C LEU A 266 -13.01 -21.01 7.99
N LEU A 267 -13.94 -21.94 8.15
CA LEU A 267 -13.87 -22.99 9.17
C LEU A 267 -13.13 -24.19 8.58
N LEU A 268 -12.08 -24.64 9.25
CA LEU A 268 -11.48 -25.92 8.91
C LEU A 268 -12.43 -27.05 9.34
N PRO A 269 -12.65 -28.09 8.51
CA PRO A 269 -13.34 -29.29 8.96
C PRO A 269 -12.57 -29.85 10.16
N ALA A 270 -13.27 -30.16 11.25
CA ALA A 270 -12.67 -30.74 12.45
C ALA A 270 -11.84 -31.97 12.07
N ARG A 271 -10.55 -31.96 12.41
CA ARG A 271 -9.68 -33.15 12.35
C ARG A 271 -9.90 -34.02 13.57
#